data_AF-A0A1Q8ITS4-F1
#
_entry.id   AF-A0A1Q8ITS4-F1
#
_cell.length_a   1.000
_cell.length_b   1.000
_cell.length_c   1.000
_cell.angle_alpha   90.00
_cell.angle_beta   90.00
_cell.angle_gamma   90.00
#
_symmetry.space_group_name_H-M   'P 1'
#
loop_
_entity.id
_entity.type
_entity.pdbx_description
1 polymer ?
#
loop_
_entity_poly.entity_id
_entity_poly.type
_entity_poly.pdbx_seq_one_letter_code
_entity_poly.pdbx_strand_id
1 'polypeptide(L)' 'MLGEKNYEVAASYRRTITGAVPTLKVTRLDDKRVIYPFCGCPDMPLFDDPQSAKNFAEVYGWQLVKGDIAVPE' A
#
# COMPACT_ATOMS: atom_id res chain seq x y z
N MET A 1 6.26 8.57 -20.70
CA MET A 1 6.09 8.83 -19.26
C MET A 1 5.63 7.55 -18.60
N LEU A 2 6.48 6.92 -17.79
CA LEU A 2 6.17 5.65 -17.13
C LEU A 2 5.28 5.84 -15.88
N GLY A 3 5.25 7.03 -15.26
CA GLY A 3 4.21 7.51 -14.34
C GLY A 3 3.71 6.50 -13.29
N GLU A 4 2.42 6.61 -12.90
CA GLU A 4 1.76 5.67 -11.99
C GLU A 4 1.73 4.22 -12.53
N LYS A 5 1.82 4.04 -13.85
CA LYS A 5 1.84 2.72 -14.51
C LYS A 5 3.13 1.93 -14.25
N ASN A 6 4.16 2.59 -13.72
CA ASN A 6 5.40 1.96 -13.30
C ASN A 6 5.32 1.34 -11.90
N TYR A 7 4.13 1.30 -11.29
CA TYR A 7 3.95 0.79 -9.94
C TYR A 7 2.88 -0.28 -9.92
N GLU A 8 3.12 -1.31 -9.11
CA GLU A 8 2.12 -2.27 -8.69
C GLU A 8 1.68 -1.94 -7.26
N VAL A 9 0.39 -1.64 -7.10
CA VAL A 9 -0.27 -1.42 -5.80
C VAL A 9 -1.16 -2.62 -5.51
N ALA A 10 -0.67 -3.54 -4.68
CA ALA A 10 -1.42 -4.71 -4.25
C ALA A 10 -2.08 -4.44 -2.89
N ALA A 11 -3.33 -4.00 -2.93
CA ALA A 11 -4.16 -3.72 -1.75
C ALA A 11 -5.14 -4.87 -1.45
N SER A 12 -5.14 -5.33 -0.20
CA SER A 12 -6.02 -6.36 0.30
C SER A 12 -6.26 -6.16 1.80
N TYR A 13 -6.86 -7.15 2.45
CA TYR A 13 -7.05 -7.18 3.90
C TYR A 13 -6.85 -8.59 4.42
N ARG A 14 -6.55 -8.68 5.72
CA ARG A 14 -6.59 -9.91 6.49
C ARG A 14 -7.73 -9.80 7.51
N ARG A 15 -8.67 -10.76 7.47
CA ARG A 15 -9.68 -10.89 8.53
C ARG A 15 -9.05 -11.40 9.82
N THR A 16 -9.51 -10.83 10.92
CA THR A 16 -9.15 -11.20 12.30
C THR A 16 -10.45 -11.46 13.07
N ILE A 17 -10.33 -11.91 14.32
CA ILE A 17 -11.50 -12.16 15.19
C ILE A 17 -12.25 -10.86 15.50
N THR A 18 -11.53 -9.73 15.58
CA THR A 18 -12.06 -8.44 16.04
C THR A 18 -12.28 -7.42 14.91
N GLY A 19 -12.04 -7.80 13.65
CA GLY A 19 -12.14 -6.87 12.51
C GLY A 19 -11.26 -7.29 11.34
N ALA A 20 -10.89 -6.34 10.48
CA ALA A 20 -10.02 -6.53 9.34
C ALA A 20 -8.81 -5.58 9.40
N VAL A 21 -7.62 -6.13 9.15
CA VAL A 21 -6.37 -5.35 9.06
C VAL A 21 -6.00 -5.22 7.58
N PRO A 22 -5.74 -4.00 7.06
CA PRO A 22 -5.27 -3.79 5.71
C PRO A 22 -3.94 -4.50 5.47
N THR A 23 -3.76 -4.99 4.25
CA THR A 23 -2.47 -5.48 3.77
C THR A 23 -2.14 -4.78 2.47
N LEU A 24 -0.93 -4.22 2.38
CA LEU A 24 -0.49 -3.45 1.24
C LEU A 24 0.91 -3.89 0.83
N LYS A 25 1.14 -3.98 -0.48
CA LYS A 25 2.47 -4.01 -1.07
C LYS A 25 2.51 -3.03 -2.24
N VAL A 26 3.54 -2.17 -2.26
CA VAL A 26 3.79 -1.24 -3.36
C VAL A 26 5.16 -1.55 -3.93
N THR A 27 5.22 -1.86 -5.23
CA THR A 27 6.46 -2.20 -5.93
C THR A 27 6.63 -1.30 -7.14
N ARG A 28 7.79 -0.67 -7.29
CA ARG A 28 8.19 0.02 -8.52
C ARG A 28 8.70 -1.01 -9.52
N LEU A 29 8.19 -0.97 -10.74
CA LEU A 29 8.26 -2.08 -11.70
C LEU A 29 9.53 -2.09 -12.55
N ASP A 30 10.16 -0.93 -12.76
CA ASP A 30 11.37 -0.78 -13.56
C ASP A 30 12.61 -1.38 -12.88
N ASP A 31 12.76 -1.16 -11.58
CA ASP A 31 13.89 -1.59 -10.77
C ASP A 31 13.52 -2.64 -9.71
N LYS A 32 12.24 -3.06 -9.68
CA LYS A 32 11.68 -4.03 -8.72
C LYS A 32 11.81 -3.58 -7.27
N ARG A 33 11.96 -2.29 -7.02
CA ARG A 33 12.07 -1.74 -5.67
C ARG A 33 10.76 -1.87 -4.91
N VAL A 34 10.85 -2.32 -3.67
CA VAL A 34 9.70 -2.35 -2.75
C VAL A 34 9.64 -0.99 -2.06
N ILE A 35 8.60 -0.23 -2.39
CA ILE A 35 8.30 1.05 -1.72
C ILE A 35 7.59 0.80 -0.39
N TYR A 36 6.78 -0.27 -0.33
CA TYR A 36 6.09 -0.69 0.88
C TYR A 36 5.88 -2.22 0.92
N PRO A 37 6.08 -2.88 2.08
CA PRO A 37 6.53 -2.31 3.35
C PRO A 37 8.05 -2.07 3.36
N PHE A 38 8.49 -1.05 4.11
CA PHE A 38 9.91 -0.81 4.41
C PHE A 38 10.24 -1.18 5.87
N CYS A 39 11.53 -1.28 6.20
CA CYS A 39 11.97 -1.62 7.55
C CYS A 39 11.55 -0.53 8.56
N GLY A 40 10.86 -0.92 9.63
CA GLY A 40 10.34 0.02 10.63
C GLY A 40 9.02 0.70 10.23
N CYS A 41 8.37 0.23 9.17
CA CYS A 41 7.04 0.70 8.79
C CYS A 41 6.03 0.50 9.94
N PRO A 42 5.18 1.50 10.23
CA PRO A 42 4.12 1.37 11.23
C PRO A 42 3.16 0.21 10.93
N ASP A 43 2.56 -0.33 11.99
CA ASP A 43 1.48 -1.30 11.88
C ASP A 43 0.25 -0.67 11.21
N MET A 44 -0.44 -1.48 10.41
CA MET A 44 -1.68 -1.09 9.77
C MET A 44 -2.84 -1.04 10.79
N PRO A 45 -3.74 -0.04 10.70
CA PRO A 45 -4.84 0.10 11.66
C PRO A 45 -5.88 -1.03 11.51
N LEU A 46 -6.58 -1.33 12.60
CA LEU A 46 -7.72 -2.25 12.58
C LEU A 46 -8.99 -1.51 12.12
N PHE A 47 -9.77 -2.14 11.24
CA PHE A 47 -11.10 -1.67 10.83
C PHE A 47 -12.17 -2.68 11.22
N ASP A 48 -13.40 -2.20 11.41
CA ASP A 48 -14.54 -3.05 11.74
C ASP A 48 -14.94 -3.94 10.55
N ASP A 49 -14.81 -3.44 9.32
CA ASP A 49 -15.20 -4.15 8.12
C ASP A 49 -14.06 -4.31 7.09
N PRO A 50 -14.08 -5.40 6.30
CA PRO A 50 -13.06 -5.66 5.28
C PRO A 50 -12.97 -4.64 4.15
N GLN A 51 -14.07 -4.00 3.77
CA GLN A 51 -14.09 -3.08 2.64
C GLN A 51 -13.37 -1.79 3.01
N SER A 52 -13.59 -1.28 4.22
CA SER A 52 -12.85 -0.14 4.76
C SER A 52 -11.36 -0.43 4.86
N ALA A 53 -10.97 -1.62 5.33
CA ALA A 53 -9.56 -2.01 5.38
C ALA A 53 -8.92 -2.04 3.98
N LYS A 54 -9.62 -2.62 2.98
CA LYS A 54 -9.13 -2.65 1.60
C LYS A 54 -8.99 -1.25 1.01
N ASN A 55 -10.02 -0.43 1.16
CA ASN A 55 -10.06 0.95 0.65
C ASN A 55 -8.92 1.78 1.27
N PHE A 56 -8.66 1.60 2.57
CA PHE A 56 -7.54 2.25 3.24
C PHE A 56 -6.20 1.85 2.61
N ALA A 57 -5.94 0.53 2.44
CA ALA A 57 -4.71 0.06 1.78
C ALA A 57 -4.56 0.62 0.36
N GLU A 58 -5.63 0.68 -0.42
CA GLU A 58 -5.61 1.20 -1.79
C GLU A 58 -5.27 2.70 -1.82
N VAL A 59 -6.00 3.51 -1.04
CA VAL A 59 -5.75 4.96 -0.95
C VAL A 59 -4.33 5.24 -0.47
N TYR A 60 -3.88 4.54 0.57
CA TYR A 60 -2.54 4.71 1.12
C TYR A 60 -1.45 4.30 0.11
N GLY A 61 -1.65 3.19 -0.61
CA GLY A 61 -0.75 2.75 -1.67
C GLY A 61 -0.56 3.80 -2.76
N TRP A 62 -1.64 4.43 -3.23
CA TRP A 62 -1.55 5.49 -4.23
C TRP A 62 -0.91 6.78 -3.69
N GLN A 63 -1.06 7.08 -2.39
CA GLN A 63 -0.34 8.19 -1.76
C GLN A 63 1.18 7.96 -1.77
N LEU A 64 1.63 6.72 -1.48
CA LEU A 64 3.04 6.34 -1.54
C LEU A 64 3.59 6.45 -2.96
N VAL A 65 2.86 5.97 -3.96
CA VAL A 65 3.24 6.11 -5.38
C VAL A 65 3.39 7.59 -5.77
N LYS A 66 2.43 8.44 -5.38
CA LYS A 66 2.51 9.88 -5.65
C LYS A 66 3.73 10.52 -4.95
N GLY A 67 4.02 10.09 -3.73
CA GLY A 67 5.22 10.49 -2.99
C GLY A 67 6.50 10.15 -3.74
N ASP A 68 6.66 8.88 -4.14
CA ASP A 68 7.86 8.41 -4.87
C ASP A 68 7.96 9.00 -6.29
N ILE A 69 6.86 9.34 -6.96
CA ILE A 69 6.93 10.06 -8.24
C ILE A 69 7.39 11.51 -8.06
N ALA A 70 6.86 12.20 -7.04
CA ALA A 70 7.16 13.61 -6.80
C ALA A 70 8.57 13.80 -6.24
N VAL A 71 8.99 12.90 -5.36
CA VAL A 71 10.31 12.84 -4.76
C VAL A 71 10.72 11.37 -4.75
N PRO A 72 11.31 10.87 -5.85
CA PRO A 72 11.89 9.54 -5.87
C PRO A 72 12.90 9.41 -4.75
N GLU A 73 12.88 8.27 -4.05
CA GLU A 73 13.89 7.96 -3.02
C GLU A 73 15.33 8.26 -3.46
#